data_AF-A0A7S3AWU0-F1
#
_entry.id   AF-A0A7S3AWU0-F1
#
_cell.length_a   1.000
_cell.length_b   1.000
_cell.length_c   1.000
_cell.angle_alpha   90.00
_cell.angle_beta   90.00
_cell.angle_gamma   90.00
#
_symmetry.space_group_name_H-M   'P 1'
#
loop_
_entity.id
_entity.type
_entity.pdbx_description
1 polymer ?
#
loop_
_entity_poly.entity_id
_entity_poly.type
_entity_poly.pdbx_seq_one_letter_code
_entity_poly.pdbx_strand_id
1 'polypeptide(L)'
;ADEVAHGLTGLREQLVPTAQAYSAKFVATSYEMTFASTKEFFGGLEALIGSPLMLNGSVLSSMDHEHLHSADSHSEFTSSNNITTTSAVEWEFVVTPESNKSYPQCG
;
A
#
# COMPACT_ATOMS: atom_id res chain seq x y z
N ALA A 1 28.24 -1.91 20.94
CA ALA A 1 28.12 -3.00 19.94
C ALA A 1 26.74 -3.66 20.02
N ASP A 2 26.18 -3.84 21.21
CA ASP A 2 24.88 -4.50 21.42
C ASP A 2 23.67 -3.69 20.90
N GLU A 3 23.67 -2.36 21.08
CA GLU A 3 22.61 -1.45 20.59
C GLU A 3 22.49 -1.41 19.07
N VAL A 4 23.63 -1.45 18.36
CA VAL A 4 23.67 -1.42 16.90
C VAL A 4 23.16 -2.75 16.33
N ALA A 5 23.47 -3.87 16.98
CA ALA A 5 22.97 -5.19 16.58
C ALA A 5 21.44 -5.29 16.75
N HIS A 6 20.90 -4.78 17.87
CA HIS A 6 19.45 -4.72 18.09
C HIS A 6 18.74 -3.79 17.09
N GLY A 7 19.32 -2.63 16.77
CA GLY A 7 18.80 -1.73 15.74
C GLY A 7 18.79 -2.36 14.35
N LEU A 8 19.80 -3.17 14.03
CA LEU A 8 19.89 -3.87 12.74
C LEU A 8 18.85 -4.99 12.61
N THR A 9 18.55 -5.69 13.70
CA THR A 9 17.48 -6.70 13.73
C THR A 9 16.11 -6.04 13.56
N GLY A 10 15.84 -4.92 14.24
CA GLY A 10 14.60 -4.17 14.09
C GLY A 10 14.40 -3.60 12.67
N LEU A 11 15.47 -3.17 11.99
CA LEU A 11 15.42 -2.75 10.58
C LEU A 11 15.14 -3.91 9.62
N ARG A 12 15.65 -5.11 9.91
CA ARG A 12 15.37 -6.32 9.10
C ARG A 12 13.95 -6.85 9.27
N GLU A 13 13.33 -6.58 10.41
CA GLU A 13 11.96 -6.99 10.73
C GLU A 13 10.90 -6.00 10.25
N GLN A 14 11.30 -4.86 9.65
CA GLN A 14 10.37 -3.96 8.96
C GLN A 14 9.84 -4.64 7.69
N LEU A 15 8.82 -5.47 7.87
CA LEU A 15 8.02 -6.03 6.80
C LEU A 15 7.17 -4.94 6.16
N VAL A 16 6.96 -5.05 4.85
CA VAL A 16 5.99 -4.21 4.13
C VAL A 16 4.63 -4.38 4.81
N PRO A 17 4.05 -3.31 5.40
CA PRO A 17 2.74 -3.39 6.03
C PRO A 17 1.68 -3.69 4.97
N THR A 18 0.63 -4.40 5.37
CA THR A 18 -0.53 -4.65 4.50
C THR A 18 -1.32 -3.36 4.24
N ALA A 19 -2.14 -3.32 3.18
CA ALA A 19 -3.10 -2.26 2.93
C ALA A 19 -3.95 -1.93 4.16
N GLN A 20 -4.41 -2.94 4.90
CA GLN A 20 -5.20 -2.74 6.12
C GLN A 20 -4.41 -1.97 7.20
N ALA A 21 -3.13 -2.26 7.37
CA ALA A 21 -2.28 -1.57 8.33
C ALA A 21 -2.06 -0.09 7.95
N TYR A 22 -1.93 0.22 6.66
CA TYR A 22 -1.87 1.61 6.19
C TYR A 22 -3.21 2.33 6.35
N SER A 23 -4.32 1.68 6.01
CA SER A 23 -5.66 2.24 6.17
C SER A 23 -5.97 2.56 7.64
N ALA A 24 -5.53 1.73 8.58
CA ALA A 24 -5.74 1.98 10.01
C ALA A 24 -5.06 3.28 10.49
N LYS A 25 -3.85 3.57 9.99
CA LYS A 25 -3.14 4.82 10.31
C LYS A 25 -3.89 6.05 9.77
N PHE A 26 -4.46 5.92 8.57
CA PHE A 26 -5.28 6.96 7.96
C PHE A 26 -6.57 7.25 8.73
N VAL A 27 -7.28 6.21 9.18
CA VAL A 27 -8.52 6.35 9.95
C VAL A 27 -8.25 6.92 11.35
N ALA A 28 -7.09 6.60 11.94
CA ALA A 28 -6.68 7.14 13.24
C ALA A 28 -6.43 8.66 13.19
N THR A 29 -6.16 9.21 12.02
CA THR A 29 -6.03 10.66 11.82
C THR A 29 -7.38 11.25 11.46
N SER A 30 -7.83 12.28 12.20
CA SER A 30 -9.05 13.02 11.89
C SER A 30 -8.85 13.89 10.66
N TYR A 31 -8.77 13.26 9.49
CA TYR A 31 -8.61 13.91 8.21
C TYR A 31 -9.90 14.67 7.87
N GLU A 32 -9.81 15.99 7.82
CA GLU A 32 -10.89 16.84 7.35
C GLU A 32 -10.76 17.00 5.83
N MET A 33 -11.86 16.83 5.08
CA MET A 33 -11.87 16.98 3.61
C MET A 33 -11.72 18.45 3.20
N THR A 34 -10.52 18.99 3.43
CA THR A 34 -10.13 20.36 3.12
C THR A 34 -8.92 20.35 2.19
N PHE A 35 -8.69 21.45 1.49
CA PHE A 35 -7.49 21.57 0.67
C PHE A 35 -6.25 21.66 1.56
N ALA A 36 -5.25 20.84 1.23
CA ALA A 36 -3.95 20.87 1.90
C ALA A 36 -3.28 22.24 1.71
N SER A 37 -2.63 22.73 2.76
CA SER A 37 -1.69 23.84 2.65
C SER A 37 -0.46 23.45 1.81
N THR A 38 0.28 24.44 1.32
CA THR A 38 1.52 24.21 0.54
C THR A 38 2.51 23.31 1.29
N LYS A 39 2.61 23.47 2.62
CA LYS A 39 3.50 22.65 3.45
C LYS A 39 3.04 21.20 3.50
N GLU A 40 1.75 20.95 3.66
CA GLU A 40 1.17 19.60 3.67
C GLU A 40 1.28 18.95 2.30
N PHE A 41 1.12 19.72 1.21
CA PHE A 41 1.31 19.23 -0.15
C PHE A 41 2.74 18.71 -0.38
N PHE A 42 3.77 19.47 0.02
CA PHE A 42 5.16 19.06 -0.14
C PHE A 42 5.63 18.03 0.90
N GLY A 43 5.01 18.00 2.08
CA GLY A 43 5.29 17.00 3.11
C GLY A 43 4.64 15.63 2.83
N GLY A 44 3.63 15.60 1.95
CA GLY A 44 2.89 14.39 1.60
C GLY A 44 2.28 13.72 2.84
N LEU A 45 2.25 12.39 2.81
CA LEU A 45 1.66 11.57 3.87
C LEU A 45 2.69 11.04 4.87
N GLU A 46 3.97 11.37 4.70
CA GLU A 46 5.07 10.77 5.46
C GLU A 46 4.93 11.00 6.96
N ALA A 47 4.45 12.18 7.39
CA ALA A 47 4.19 12.48 8.79
C ALA A 47 3.08 11.60 9.42
N LEU A 48 2.18 11.03 8.61
CA LEU A 48 1.03 10.26 9.06
C LEU A 48 1.29 8.76 8.99
N ILE A 49 1.84 8.28 7.87
CA ILE A 49 2.01 6.85 7.61
C ILE A 49 3.46 6.36 7.73
N GLY A 50 4.41 7.28 7.83
CA GLY A 50 5.86 7.04 7.81
C GLY A 50 6.43 7.05 6.39
N SER A 51 7.76 7.00 6.29
CA SER A 51 8.47 6.83 5.02
C SER A 51 8.10 5.47 4.39
N PRO A 52 8.01 5.38 3.05
CA PRO A 52 7.74 4.12 2.39
C PRO A 52 8.87 3.12 2.66
N LEU A 53 8.51 1.89 3.03
CA LEU A 53 9.50 0.83 3.08
C LEU A 53 9.91 0.47 1.66
N MET A 54 11.21 0.31 1.43
CA MET A 54 11.75 -0.06 0.12
C MET A 54 12.22 -1.52 0.14
N LEU A 55 11.48 -2.39 -0.54
CA LEU A 55 11.93 -3.75 -0.80
C LEU A 55 12.95 -3.69 -1.93
N ASN A 56 14.13 -4.30 -1.74
CA ASN A 56 15.23 -4.29 -2.70
C ASN A 56 15.63 -2.87 -3.19
N GLY A 57 15.44 -1.84 -2.36
CA GLY A 57 15.75 -0.46 -2.72
C GLY A 57 14.78 0.18 -3.74
N SER A 58 13.59 -0.39 -3.92
CA SER A 58 12.59 0.10 -4.87
C SER A 58 11.20 0.17 -4.25
N VAL A 59 10.55 1.33 -4.34
CA VAL A 59 9.15 1.50 -3.93
C VAL A 59 8.25 0.63 -4.81
N LEU A 60 8.55 0.52 -6.11
CA LEU A 60 7.79 -0.32 -7.03
C LEU A 60 7.82 -1.79 -6.59
N SER A 61 8.96 -2.29 -6.10
CA SER A 61 9.06 -3.65 -5.58
C SER A 61 8.27 -3.85 -4.29
N SER A 62 8.17 -2.82 -3.44
CA SER A 62 7.29 -2.86 -2.27
C SER A 62 5.82 -2.90 -2.66
N MET A 63 5.42 -2.09 -3.65
CA MET A 63 4.04 -2.05 -4.14
C MET A 63 3.66 -3.39 -4.77
N ASP A 64 4.54 -3.96 -5.60
CA ASP A 64 4.35 -5.26 -6.22
C ASP A 64 4.19 -6.37 -5.17
N HIS A 65 5.07 -6.40 -4.16
CA HIS A 65 4.95 -7.33 -3.05
C HIS A 65 3.64 -7.15 -2.27
N GLU A 66 3.26 -5.91 -1.99
CA GLU A 66 2.05 -5.63 -1.23
C GLU A 66 0.80 -6.10 -1.99
N HIS A 67 0.71 -5.80 -3.29
CA HIS A 67 -0.46 -6.12 -4.10
C HIS A 67 -0.52 -7.58 -4.57
N LEU A 68 0.61 -8.30 -4.67
CA LEU A 68 0.66 -9.67 -5.22
C LEU A 68 1.07 -10.76 -4.22
N HIS A 69 1.68 -10.40 -3.09
CA HIS A 69 2.33 -11.37 -2.19
C HIS A 69 1.93 -11.22 -0.72
N SER A 70 1.22 -10.16 -0.34
CA SER A 70 0.61 -10.05 0.99
C SER A 70 -0.49 -11.09 1.19
N ALA A 71 -0.76 -11.46 2.45
CA ALA A 71 -1.79 -12.45 2.78
C ALA A 71 -3.21 -12.03 2.33
N ASP A 72 -3.46 -10.73 2.19
CA ASP A 72 -4.72 -10.14 1.77
C ASP A 72 -4.79 -9.78 0.27
N SER A 73 -3.71 -9.97 -0.49
CA SER A 73 -3.61 -9.61 -1.92
C SER A 73 -4.72 -10.20 -2.82
N HIS A 74 -5.20 -11.39 -2.47
CA HIS A 74 -6.26 -12.12 -3.17
C HIS A 74 -7.59 -12.14 -2.42
N SER A 75 -7.73 -11.36 -1.34
CA SER A 75 -9.01 -11.19 -0.68
C SER A 75 -9.94 -10.36 -1.55
N GLU A 76 -11.13 -10.87 -1.80
CA GLU A 76 -12.14 -10.13 -2.55
C GLU A 76 -12.68 -8.97 -1.72
N PHE A 77 -12.85 -7.83 -2.37
CA PHE A 77 -13.60 -6.71 -1.83
C PHE A 77 -14.48 -6.10 -2.93
N THR A 78 -15.61 -5.54 -2.50
CA THR A 78 -16.53 -4.84 -3.39
C THR A 78 -16.42 -3.35 -3.16
N SER A 79 -16.00 -2.60 -4.18
CA SER A 79 -15.94 -1.15 -4.14
C SER A 79 -17.33 -0.52 -4.21
N SER A 80 -17.43 0.76 -3.88
CA SER A 80 -18.70 1.51 -3.83
C SER A 80 -19.42 1.63 -5.18
N ASN A 81 -18.74 1.35 -6.29
CA ASN A 81 -19.31 1.27 -7.64
C ASN A 81 -19.79 -0.15 -8.01
N ASN A 82 -19.91 -1.07 -7.03
CA ASN A 82 -20.35 -2.46 -7.18
C ASN A 82 -19.44 -3.34 -8.04
N ILE A 83 -18.15 -3.02 -8.11
CA ILE A 83 -17.16 -3.89 -8.74
C ILE A 83 -16.53 -4.75 -7.65
N THR A 84 -16.57 -6.07 -7.80
CA THR A 84 -15.82 -7.00 -6.94
C THR A 84 -14.49 -7.30 -7.58
N THR A 85 -13.42 -7.11 -6.82
CA THR A 85 -12.04 -7.28 -7.28
C THR A 85 -11.14 -7.74 -6.13
N THR A 86 -9.87 -7.95 -6.42
CA THR A 86 -8.80 -8.19 -5.43
C THR A 86 -7.68 -7.19 -5.67
N SER A 87 -6.83 -6.93 -4.67
CA SER A 87 -5.68 -6.03 -4.85
C SER A 87 -4.77 -6.46 -6.00
N ALA A 88 -4.59 -7.78 -6.19
CA ALA A 88 -3.80 -8.33 -7.29
C ALA A 88 -4.40 -8.03 -8.67
N VAL A 89 -5.73 -8.07 -8.79
CA VAL A 89 -6.45 -7.74 -10.05
C VAL A 89 -6.35 -6.24 -10.34
N GLU A 90 -6.56 -5.39 -9.34
CA GLU A 90 -6.40 -3.94 -9.51
C GLU A 90 -4.97 -3.56 -9.91
N TRP A 91 -3.96 -4.19 -9.32
CA TRP A 91 -2.54 -3.98 -9.67
C TRP A 91 -2.26 -4.28 -11.13
N GLU A 92 -2.80 -5.37 -11.66
CA GLU A 92 -2.60 -5.78 -13.04
C GLU A 92 -3.08 -4.70 -14.04
N PHE A 93 -4.23 -4.08 -13.78
CA PHE A 93 -4.74 -2.99 -14.61
C PHE A 93 -3.84 -1.75 -14.58
N VAL A 94 -3.19 -1.48 -13.44
CA VAL A 94 -2.29 -0.33 -13.27
C VAL A 94 -0.95 -0.57 -13.98
N VAL A 95 -0.37 -1.76 -13.82
CA VAL A 95 0.98 -2.05 -14.35
C VAL A 95 0.99 -2.52 -15.79
N THR A 96 -0.08 -3.17 -16.26
CA THR A 96 -0.22 -3.68 -17.63
C THR A 96 -1.58 -3.33 -18.23
N PRO A 97 -1.84 -2.02 -18.48
CA PRO A 97 -3.15 -1.56 -18.96
C PRO A 97 -3.53 -2.10 -20.35
N GLU A 98 -2.54 -2.53 -21.15
CA GLU A 98 -2.75 -3.07 -22.50
C GLU A 98 -2.96 -4.59 -22.53
N SER A 99 -3.05 -5.25 -21.37
CA SER A 99 -3.31 -6.68 -21.33
C SER A 99 -4.72 -6.97 -21.86
N ASN A 100 -4.82 -7.62 -23.04
CA ASN A 100 -6.09 -8.09 -23.62
C ASN A 100 -6.69 -9.28 -22.84
N LYS A 101 -6.53 -9.32 -21.51
CA LYS A 101 -7.08 -10.37 -20.66
C LYS A 101 -8.56 -10.10 -20.40
N SER A 102 -9.37 -11.14 -20.55
CA SER A 102 -10.78 -11.11 -20.19
C SER A 102 -10.91 -11.43 -18.70
N TYR A 103 -11.47 -10.50 -17.93
CA TYR A 103 -11.84 -10.73 -16.53
C TYR A 103 -13.32 -11.12 -16.45
N PRO A 104 -13.71 -11.99 -15.50
CA PRO A 104 -15.11 -12.31 -15.30
C PRO A 104 -15.90 -11.02 -15.01
N GLN A 105 -16.97 -10.81 -15.77
CA GLN A 105 -17.94 -9.75 -15.47
C GLN A 105 -18.62 -10.13 -14.15
N CYS A 106 -18.64 -9.22 -13.18
CA CYS A 106 -19.48 -9.41 -12.00
C CYS A 106 -20.95 -9.54 -12.47
N GLY A 107 -21.61 -10.63 -12.06
CA GLY A 107 -23.03 -10.87 -12.31
C GLY A 107 -23.93 -10.07 -11.38
#